data_AF-W1QAC4-F1
#
_entry.id   AF-W1QAC4-F1
#
_cell.length_a   1.000
_cell.length_b   1.000
_cell.length_c   1.000
_cell.angle_alpha   90.00
_cell.angle_beta   90.00
_cell.angle_gamma   90.00
#
_symmetry.space_group_name_H-M   'P 1'
#
loop_
_entity.id
_entity.type
_entity.pdbx_description
1 polymer ?
#
loop_
_entity_poly.entity_id
_entity_poly.type
_entity_poly.pdbx_seq_one_letter_code
_entity_poly.pdbx_strand_id
1 'polypeptide(L)'
;MATAFRRFLNSETGPRTVHFWAPVMKWSLVFAGANDMVRPVEKVSGSQQLALLATGAIWTRWSFVIRPQNMLLASVNFLLGTVAGYQVIRLYNWRRTLGDSPLDSFKYIINGTPEASSTTPV
;
A
#
# COMPACT_ATOMS: atom_id res chain seq x y z
N MET A 1 -31.42 18.68 -11.23
CA MET A 1 -30.49 17.60 -10.88
C MET A 1 -29.25 17.55 -11.81
N ALA A 2 -28.62 18.68 -12.15
CA ALA A 2 -27.41 18.74 -13.00
C ALA A 2 -26.19 19.36 -12.30
N THR A 3 -26.33 19.68 -11.02
CA THR A 3 -25.44 20.59 -10.29
C THR A 3 -24.19 19.87 -9.76
N ALA A 4 -24.31 18.63 -9.28
CA ALA A 4 -23.18 17.89 -8.70
C ALA A 4 -22.15 17.47 -9.76
N PHE A 5 -22.60 16.96 -10.91
CA PHE A 5 -21.71 16.59 -12.02
C PHE A 5 -20.98 17.81 -12.61
N ARG A 6 -21.68 18.94 -12.79
CA ARG A 6 -21.07 20.19 -13.28
C ARG A 6 -20.10 20.80 -12.27
N ARG A 7 -20.35 20.61 -10.96
CA ARG A 7 -19.45 21.02 -9.86
C ARG A 7 -18.21 20.12 -9.76
N PHE A 8 -18.34 18.83 -10.07
CA PHE A 8 -17.21 17.90 -10.21
C PHE A 8 -16.36 18.18 -11.46
N LEU A 9 -16.98 18.54 -12.58
CA LEU A 9 -16.26 18.91 -13.82
C LEU A 9 -15.47 20.22 -13.72
N ASN A 10 -15.95 21.17 -12.91
CA ASN A 10 -15.37 22.49 -12.73
C ASN A 10 -14.58 22.65 -11.41
N SER A 11 -14.37 21.59 -10.63
CA SER A 11 -13.55 21.66 -9.41
C SER A 11 -12.07 21.81 -9.76
N GLU A 12 -11.28 22.45 -8.88
CA GLU A 12 -9.82 22.62 -9.06
C GLU A 12 -9.08 21.27 -9.20
N THR A 13 -9.69 20.18 -8.71
CA THR A 13 -9.20 18.79 -8.82
C THR A 13 -10.04 17.92 -9.76
N GLY A 14 -10.84 18.54 -10.63
CA GLY A 14 -11.73 17.86 -11.57
C GLY A 14 -11.03 17.27 -12.79
N PRO A 15 -11.73 16.51 -13.64
CA PRO A 15 -11.16 15.75 -14.77
C PRO A 15 -10.52 16.60 -15.89
N ARG A 16 -10.64 17.93 -15.80
CA ARG A 16 -9.97 18.88 -16.69
C ARG A 16 -8.54 19.21 -16.23
N THR A 17 -8.11 18.77 -15.05
CA THR A 17 -6.79 19.09 -14.49
C THR A 17 -5.90 17.85 -14.39
N VAL A 18 -4.59 18.07 -14.46
CA VAL A 18 -3.57 17.02 -14.27
C VAL A 18 -3.71 16.38 -12.88
N HIS A 19 -4.23 17.12 -11.91
CA HIS A 19 -4.48 16.64 -10.55
C HIS A 19 -5.56 15.55 -10.45
N PHE A 20 -6.36 15.33 -11.50
CA PHE A 20 -7.28 14.19 -11.61
C PHE A 20 -6.65 13.01 -12.33
N TRP A 21 -6.00 13.26 -13.48
CA TRP A 21 -5.42 12.19 -14.31
C TRP A 21 -4.18 11.55 -13.69
N ALA A 22 -3.31 12.32 -13.03
CA ALA A 22 -2.13 11.75 -12.39
C ALA A 22 -2.47 10.73 -11.29
N PRO A 23 -3.40 11.00 -10.36
CA PRO A 23 -3.83 9.98 -9.41
C PRO A 23 -4.66 8.86 -10.06
N VAL A 24 -5.43 9.12 -11.12
CA VAL A 24 -6.08 8.06 -11.91
C VAL A 24 -5.04 7.09 -12.49
N MET A 25 -3.92 7.57 -13.02
CA MET A 25 -2.83 6.70 -13.47
C MET A 25 -2.16 5.96 -12.31
N LYS A 26 -2.06 6.58 -11.13
CA LYS A 26 -1.53 5.91 -9.92
C LYS A 26 -2.42 4.77 -9.42
N TRP A 27 -3.70 4.70 -9.78
CA TRP A 27 -4.54 3.53 -9.46
C TRP A 27 -4.00 2.24 -10.07
N SER A 28 -3.21 2.31 -11.14
CA SER A 28 -2.49 1.14 -11.67
C SER A 28 -1.60 0.47 -10.61
N LEU A 29 -0.99 1.23 -9.69
CA LEU A 29 -0.19 0.70 -8.58
C LEU A 29 -1.05 -0.05 -7.56
N VAL A 30 -2.26 0.45 -7.29
CA VAL A 30 -3.21 -0.23 -6.39
C VAL A 30 -3.66 -1.55 -7.00
N PHE A 31 -3.98 -1.57 -8.29
CA PHE A 31 -4.32 -2.80 -9.00
C PHE A 31 -3.14 -3.78 -9.08
N ALA A 32 -1.93 -3.29 -9.33
CA ALA A 32 -0.73 -4.13 -9.31
C ALA A 32 -0.50 -4.74 -7.93
N GLY A 33 -0.62 -3.97 -6.85
CA GLY A 33 -0.51 -4.47 -5.48
C GLY A 33 -1.60 -5.47 -5.10
N ALA A 34 -2.83 -5.28 -5.60
CA ALA A 34 -3.91 -6.23 -5.42
C ALA A 34 -3.65 -7.55 -6.17
N ASN A 35 -3.14 -7.49 -7.40
CA ASN A 35 -2.75 -8.68 -8.16
C ASN A 35 -1.56 -9.41 -7.50
N ASP A 36 -0.66 -8.67 -6.86
CA ASP A 36 0.47 -9.24 -6.13
C ASP A 36 0.03 -10.09 -4.91
N MET A 37 -1.21 -9.92 -4.44
CA MET A 37 -1.77 -10.80 -3.41
C MET A 37 -1.88 -12.26 -3.85
N VAL A 38 -1.97 -12.54 -5.15
CA VAL A 38 -2.02 -13.91 -5.71
C VAL A 38 -0.63 -14.57 -5.68
N ARG A 39 0.45 -13.79 -5.55
CA ARG A 39 1.80 -14.36 -5.48
C ARG A 39 2.04 -15.07 -4.15
N PRO A 40 2.87 -16.14 -4.14
CA PRO A 40 3.27 -16.81 -2.93
C PRO A 40 4.01 -15.85 -2.01
N VAL A 41 3.67 -15.91 -0.72
CA VAL A 41 4.12 -14.96 0.31
C VAL A 41 5.65 -14.95 0.51
N GLU A 42 6.32 -16.05 0.18
CA GLU A 42 7.78 -16.22 0.20
C GLU A 42 8.52 -15.29 -0.77
N LYS A 43 7.87 -14.88 -1.86
CA LYS A 43 8.45 -14.01 -2.89
C LYS A 43 8.18 -12.53 -2.62
N VAL A 44 7.42 -12.22 -1.56
CA VAL A 44 7.03 -10.85 -1.22
C VAL A 44 8.07 -10.24 -0.29
N SER A 45 8.69 -9.14 -0.72
CA SER A 45 9.65 -8.40 0.11
C SER A 45 8.94 -7.65 1.25
N GLY A 46 9.15 -8.11 2.48
CA GLY A 46 8.56 -7.50 3.68
C GLY A 46 8.97 -6.04 3.88
N SER A 47 10.23 -5.70 3.61
CA SER A 47 10.75 -4.34 3.80
C SER A 47 10.18 -3.36 2.78
N GLN A 48 9.99 -3.84 1.54
CA GLN A 48 9.31 -3.07 0.49
C GLN A 48 7.85 -2.82 0.85
N GLN A 49 7.11 -3.84 1.30
CA GLN A 49 5.71 -3.67 1.70
C GLN A 49 5.57 -2.80 2.95
N LEU A 50 6.51 -2.87 3.89
CA LEU A 50 6.55 -1.96 5.04
C LEU A 50 6.80 -0.50 4.61
N ALA A 51 7.70 -0.27 3.65
CA ALA A 51 7.93 1.05 3.08
C ALA A 51 6.69 1.57 2.33
N LEU A 52 5.99 0.72 1.57
CA LEU A 52 4.75 1.06 0.87
C LEU A 52 3.60 1.38 1.85
N LEU A 53 3.51 0.65 2.96
CA LEU A 53 2.57 0.94 4.06
C LEU A 53 2.86 2.32 4.66
N ALA A 54 4.12 2.58 5.03
CA ALA A 54 4.53 3.83 5.66
C ALA A 54 4.30 5.04 4.73
N THR A 55 4.70 4.91 3.46
CA THR A 55 4.48 5.96 2.46
C THR A 55 2.99 6.19 2.22
N GLY A 56 2.19 5.13 2.07
CA GLY A 56 0.73 5.23 1.94
C GLY A 56 0.09 6.00 3.10
N ALA A 57 0.48 5.70 4.34
CA ALA A 57 -0.05 6.38 5.53
C ALA A 57 0.34 7.88 5.59
N ILE A 58 1.62 8.20 5.36
CA ILE A 58 2.13 9.59 5.38
C ILE A 58 1.45 10.43 4.30
N TRP A 59 1.41 9.92 3.07
CA TRP A 59 0.83 10.64 1.94
C TRP A 59 -0.69 10.75 2.02
N THR A 60 -1.36 9.78 2.64
CA THR A 60 -2.79 9.89 2.95
C THR A 60 -3.04 11.09 3.85
N ARG A 61 -2.32 11.21 4.98
CA ARG A 61 -2.44 12.36 5.89
C ARG A 61 -2.14 13.68 5.19
N TRP A 62 -1.07 13.74 4.41
CA TRP A 62 -0.68 14.94 3.66
C TRP A 62 -1.75 15.39 2.66
N SER A 63 -2.45 14.45 2.01
CA SER A 63 -3.51 14.75 1.05
C SER A 63 -4.71 15.49 1.66
N PHE A 64 -4.93 15.36 2.98
CA PHE A 64 -5.96 16.10 3.71
C PHE A 64 -5.51 17.48 4.20
N VAL A 65 -4.20 17.68 4.40
CA VAL A 65 -3.62 18.94 4.91
C VAL A 65 -3.43 19.95 3.78
N ILE A 66 -3.11 19.50 2.56
CA ILE A 66 -2.93 20.37 1.39
C ILE A 66 -4.27 21.00 0.97
N ARG A 67 -4.28 22.31 0.70
CA ARG A 67 -5.42 23.03 0.13
C ARG A 67 -5.13 23.44 -1.32
N PRO A 68 -6.07 23.23 -2.27
CA PRO A 68 -7.35 22.53 -2.11
C PRO A 68 -7.19 21.01 -1.88
N GLN A 69 -8.08 20.41 -1.11
CA GLN A 69 -8.02 18.98 -0.77
C GLN A 69 -8.26 18.10 -2.00
N ASN A 70 -7.37 17.13 -2.22
CA ASN A 70 -7.50 16.17 -3.32
C ASN A 70 -7.85 14.77 -2.76
N MET A 71 -9.16 14.49 -2.74
CA MET A 71 -9.70 13.22 -2.23
C MET A 71 -9.24 12.00 -3.05
N LEU A 72 -8.96 12.19 -4.35
CA LEU A 72 -8.51 11.10 -5.23
C LEU A 72 -7.06 10.71 -4.91
N LEU A 73 -6.19 11.69 -4.67
CA LEU A 73 -4.84 11.44 -4.13
C LEU A 73 -4.88 10.74 -2.77
N ALA A 74 -5.78 11.17 -1.87
CA ALA A 74 -5.96 10.54 -0.57
C ALA A 74 -6.38 9.07 -0.72
N SER A 75 -7.36 8.77 -1.59
CA SER A 75 -7.86 7.41 -1.81
C SER A 75 -6.79 6.45 -2.34
N VAL A 76 -5.97 6.89 -3.29
CA VAL A 76 -4.91 6.06 -3.87
C VAL A 76 -3.84 5.72 -2.84
N ASN A 77 -3.37 6.70 -2.07
CA ASN A 77 -2.33 6.46 -1.06
C ASN A 77 -2.87 5.62 0.11
N PHE A 78 -4.15 5.81 0.47
CA PHE A 78 -4.80 5.02 1.51
C PHE A 78 -4.92 3.56 1.11
N LEU A 79 -5.37 3.30 -0.12
CA LEU A 79 -5.52 1.94 -0.63
C LEU A 79 -4.17 1.26 -0.88
N LEU A 80 -3.18 2.00 -1.37
CA LEU A 80 -1.81 1.51 -1.46
C LEU A 80 -1.29 1.06 -0.10
N GLY A 81 -1.46 1.89 0.93
CA GLY A 81 -1.08 1.54 2.30
C GLY A 81 -1.84 0.33 2.83
N THR A 82 -3.15 0.25 2.55
CA THR A 82 -4.00 -0.88 2.98
C THR A 82 -3.59 -2.19 2.34
N VAL A 83 -3.34 -2.20 1.02
CA VAL A 83 -2.87 -3.38 0.28
C VAL A 83 -1.50 -3.83 0.79
N ALA A 84 -0.57 -2.89 0.97
CA ALA A 84 0.75 -3.19 1.52
C ALA A 84 0.66 -3.74 2.96
N GLY A 85 -0.19 -3.15 3.80
CA GLY A 85 -0.44 -3.62 5.16
C GLY A 85 -1.02 -5.03 5.20
N TYR A 86 -1.95 -5.35 4.32
CA TYR A 86 -2.48 -6.70 4.18
C TYR A 86 -1.38 -7.72 3.80
N GLN A 87 -0.47 -7.34 2.89
CA GLN A 87 0.66 -8.20 2.55
C GLN A 87 1.63 -8.41 3.72
N VAL A 88 1.91 -7.36 4.50
CA VAL A 88 2.73 -7.46 5.73
C VAL A 88 2.06 -8.38 6.75
N ILE A 89 0.75 -8.27 6.95
CA ILE A 89 -0.01 -9.15 7.87
C ILE A 89 0.05 -10.61 7.39
N ARG A 90 -0.12 -10.86 6.09
CA ARG A 90 0.01 -12.21 5.52
C ARG A 90 1.40 -12.79 5.75
N LEU A 91 2.44 -12.00 5.52
CA LEU A 91 3.83 -12.41 5.73
C LEU A 91 4.12 -12.72 7.20
N TYR A 92 3.62 -11.87 8.09
CA TYR A 92 3.72 -12.10 9.53
C TYR A 92 3.01 -13.39 9.96
N ASN A 93 1.77 -13.60 9.52
CA ASN A 93 1.02 -14.82 9.85
C ASN A 93 1.70 -16.08 9.33
N TRP A 94 2.25 -16.05 8.12
CA TRP A 94 3.03 -17.16 7.56
C TRP A 94 4.28 -17.48 8.40
N ARG A 95 5.02 -16.47 8.86
CA ARG A 95 6.15 -16.71 9.78
C ARG A 95 5.73 -17.24 11.15
N ARG A 96 4.58 -16.80 11.65
CA ARG A 96 4.02 -17.36 12.89
C ARG A 96 3.64 -18.84 12.73
N THR A 97 3.22 -19.28 11.54
CA THR A 97 3.00 -20.71 11.26
C THR A 97 4.31 -21.52 11.18
N LEU A 98 5.44 -20.87 10.89
CA LEU A 98 6.78 -21.49 10.91
C LEU A 98 7.39 -21.59 12.31
N GLY A 99 6.74 -21.03 13.34
CA GLY A 99 7.22 -21.07 14.72
C GLY A 99 8.16 -19.93 15.12
N ASP A 100 8.39 -18.95 14.25
CA ASP A 100 9.25 -17.80 14.54
C ASP A 100 8.71 -16.94 15.68
N SER A 101 9.61 -16.47 16.55
CA SER A 101 9.28 -15.45 17.55
C SER A 101 8.74 -14.17 16.89
N PRO A 102 7.85 -13.40 17.55
CA PRO A 102 7.37 -12.12 17.03
C PRO A 102 8.50 -11.16 16.65
N LEU A 103 9.61 -11.18 17.40
CA LEU A 103 10.78 -10.34 17.12
C LEU A 103 11.55 -10.80 15.88
N ASP A 104 11.66 -12.10 15.65
CA ASP A 104 12.39 -12.64 14.49
C ASP A 104 11.59 -12.46 13.20
N SER A 105 10.26 -12.58 13.30
CA SER A 105 9.32 -12.22 12.23
C SER A 105 9.46 -10.74 11.85
N PHE A 106 9.53 -9.85 12.86
CA PHE A 106 9.69 -8.41 12.63
C PHE A 106 11.07 -8.06 12.06
N LYS A 107 12.14 -8.65 12.59
CA LYS A 107 13.50 -8.50 12.06
C LYS A 107 13.58 -8.93 10.60
N TYR A 108 12.94 -10.03 10.22
CA TYR A 108 12.87 -10.45 8.83
C TYR A 108 12.13 -9.44 7.95
N ILE A 109 10.99 -8.92 8.42
CA ILE A 109 10.22 -7.93 7.67
C ILE A 109 11.04 -6.66 7.44
N ILE A 110 11.85 -6.22 8.40
CA ILE A 110 12.65 -5.00 8.26
C ILE A 110 13.93 -5.22 7.45
N ASN A 111 14.71 -6.25 7.78
CA ASN A 111 16.04 -6.42 7.22
C ASN A 111 16.05 -7.24 5.94
N GLY A 112 14.97 -8.00 5.65
CA GLY A 112 15.01 -9.07 4.65
C GLY A 112 15.97 -10.19 5.10
N THR A 113 15.61 -11.45 4.83
CA THR A 113 16.43 -12.66 5.07
C THR A 113 17.55 -12.51 6.11
N PRO A 114 17.35 -12.89 7.40
CA PRO A 114 18.50 -13.32 8.17
C PRO A 114 19.13 -14.49 7.39
N GLU A 115 20.46 -14.52 7.30
CA GLU A 115 21.20 -15.69 6.81
C GLU A 115 20.53 -16.96 7.30
N ALA A 116 20.37 -17.93 6.39
CA ALA A 116 19.74 -19.20 6.62
C ALA A 116 20.02 -19.77 8.02
N SER A 117 19.12 -19.56 8.98
CA SER A 117 19.10 -20.34 10.21
C SER A 117 18.46 -21.67 9.85
N SER A 118 19.30 -22.58 9.39
CA SER A 118 19.17 -24.02 9.30
C SER A 118 18.05 -24.64 10.17
N THR A 119 16.82 -24.66 9.65
CA THR A 119 15.79 -25.58 10.16
C THR A 119 14.76 -25.87 9.08
N THR A 120 15.16 -26.71 8.12
CA THR A 120 14.25 -27.71 7.57
C THR A 120 13.85 -28.66 8.71
N PRO A 121 12.56 -28.88 8.99
CA PRO A 121 12.09 -30.22 9.26
C PRO A 121 11.63 -30.82 7.92
N VAL A 122 12.23 -31.96 7.60
CA VAL A 122 11.80 -33.01 6.64
C VAL A 122 10.37 -32.89 6.11
#